data_AF-A0A2E4EDI6-F1
#
_entry.id   AF-A0A2E4EDI6-F1
#
_cell.length_a   1.000
_cell.length_b   1.000
_cell.length_c   1.000
_cell.angle_alpha   90.00
_cell.angle_beta   90.00
_cell.angle_gamma   90.00
#
_symmetry.space_group_name_H-M   'P 1'
#
loop_
_entity.id
_entity.type
_entity.pdbx_description
1 polymer ?
#
loop_
_entity_poly.entity_id
_entity_poly.type
_entity_poly.pdbx_seq_one_letter_code
_entity_poly.pdbx_strand_id
1 'polypeptide(L)'
;MAKFELMNESSLPPRDLTHKEWIDLLKHAAINAANEAKEKGVPITYLEGRKIVKIHPDGRKELIKELDSPRKRVTKKIFHLKDGKD
;
A
#
# COMPACT_ATOMS: atom_id res chain seq x y z
N MET A 1 29.90 -6.80 -2.86
CA MET A 1 29.47 -6.47 -1.48
C MET A 1 28.52 -5.28 -1.56
N ALA A 2 27.22 -5.48 -1.42
CA ALA A 2 26.26 -4.38 -1.42
C ALA A 2 26.22 -3.73 -0.03
N LYS A 3 26.67 -2.48 0.06
CA LYS A 3 26.45 -1.62 1.24
C LYS A 3 24.94 -1.40 1.37
N PHE A 4 24.32 -2.03 2.36
CA PHE A 4 23.03 -1.55 2.86
C PHE A 4 23.31 -0.22 3.55
N GLU A 5 22.93 0.87 2.91
CA GLU A 5 22.89 2.19 3.56
C GLU A 5 21.94 2.09 4.76
N LEU A 6 22.48 2.35 5.94
CA LEU A 6 21.73 2.52 7.17
C LEU A 6 20.68 3.62 6.92
N MET A 7 19.41 3.21 6.81
CA MET A 7 18.30 4.14 6.85
C MET A 7 18.38 4.93 8.16
N ASN A 8 18.53 6.26 8.04
CA ASN A 8 18.51 7.20 9.16
C ASN A 8 17.30 6.92 10.06
N GLU A 9 17.54 6.80 11.37
CA GLU A 9 16.51 6.56 12.40
C GLU A 9 15.41 7.64 12.43
N SER A 10 15.65 8.81 11.81
CA SER A 10 14.67 9.88 11.63
C SER A 10 13.55 9.58 10.63
N SER A 11 13.60 8.42 9.96
CA SER A 11 12.56 7.95 9.03
C SER A 11 11.50 7.06 9.70
N LEU A 12 11.69 6.73 10.99
CA LEU A 12 10.71 5.96 11.74
C LEU A 12 9.54 6.88 12.13
N PRO A 13 8.29 6.44 11.92
CA PRO A 13 7.15 7.25 12.31
C PRO A 13 7.13 7.43 13.84
N PRO A 14 6.60 8.54 14.36
CA PRO A 14 6.66 8.83 15.78
C PRO A 14 5.93 7.73 16.56
N ARG A 15 6.62 7.10 17.52
CA ARG A 15 6.07 5.97 18.30
C ARG A 15 4.91 6.36 19.22
N ASP A 16 4.77 7.66 19.51
CA ASP A 16 3.87 8.18 20.55
C ASP A 16 2.69 8.99 19.99
N LEU A 17 2.16 8.63 18.81
CA LEU A 17 0.94 9.24 18.30
C LEU A 17 -0.31 8.53 18.85
N THR A 18 -1.34 9.31 19.14
CA THR A 18 -2.67 8.78 19.44
C THR A 18 -3.27 8.10 18.21
N HIS A 19 -4.27 7.23 18.42
CA HIS A 19 -4.95 6.54 17.32
C HIS A 19 -5.51 7.52 16.26
N LYS A 20 -6.02 8.68 16.70
CA LYS A 20 -6.56 9.71 15.81
C LYS A 20 -5.45 10.34 14.96
N GLU A 21 -4.33 10.69 15.58
CA GLU A 21 -3.18 11.28 14.87
C GLU A 21 -2.58 10.29 13.87
N TRP A 22 -2.53 9.00 14.22
CA TRP A 22 -2.14 7.95 13.27
C TRP A 22 -3.07 7.86 12.06
N ILE A 23 -4.38 7.91 12.28
CA ILE A 23 -5.36 7.91 11.19
C ILE A 23 -5.13 9.11 10.28
N ASP A 24 -4.95 10.29 10.84
CA ASP A 24 -4.80 11.52 10.06
C ASP A 24 -3.46 11.54 9.30
N LEU A 25 -2.36 11.09 9.92
CA LEU A 25 -1.07 10.92 9.27
C LEU A 25 -1.15 9.93 8.09
N LEU A 26 -1.80 8.79 8.28
CA LEU A 26 -1.98 7.79 7.22
C LEU A 26 -2.85 8.31 6.07
N LYS A 27 -3.91 9.08 6.37
CA LYS A 27 -4.72 9.75 5.33
C LYS A 27 -3.88 10.72 4.52
N HIS A 28 -3.09 11.56 5.18
CA HIS A 28 -2.22 12.52 4.49
C HIS A 28 -1.18 11.80 3.62
N ALA A 29 -0.53 10.75 4.15
CA ALA A 29 0.43 9.95 3.39
C ALA A 29 -0.22 9.29 2.16
N ALA A 30 -1.43 8.73 2.30
CA ALA A 30 -2.15 8.12 1.20
C ALA A 30 -2.54 9.14 0.11
N ILE A 31 -2.97 10.34 0.49
CA ILE A 31 -3.30 11.42 -0.45
C ILE A 31 -2.04 11.85 -1.22
N ASN A 32 -0.92 12.03 -0.52
CA ASN A 32 0.35 12.42 -1.14
C ASN A 32 0.83 11.35 -2.13
N ALA A 33 0.80 10.08 -1.73
CA ALA A 33 1.17 8.97 -2.60
C ALA A 33 0.26 8.88 -3.84
N ALA A 34 -1.04 9.17 -3.69
CA ALA A 34 -1.97 9.18 -4.82
C ALA A 34 -1.68 10.35 -5.78
N ASN A 35 -1.37 11.53 -5.26
CA ASN A 35 -1.01 12.68 -6.10
C ASN A 35 0.30 12.43 -6.85
N GLU A 36 1.32 11.91 -6.17
CA GLU A 36 2.61 11.58 -6.78
C GLU A 36 2.47 10.49 -7.86
N ALA A 37 1.65 9.47 -7.61
CA ALA A 37 1.36 8.45 -8.61
C ALA A 37 0.67 9.05 -9.85
N LYS A 38 -0.27 9.99 -9.65
CA LYS A 38 -0.93 10.69 -10.76
C LYS A 38 0.07 11.52 -11.58
N GLU A 39 0.96 12.26 -10.93
CA GLU A 39 2.01 13.04 -11.60
C GLU A 39 2.98 12.16 -12.39
N LYS A 40 3.31 10.98 -11.85
CA LYS A 40 4.17 9.99 -12.51
C LYS A 40 3.48 9.14 -13.57
N GLY A 41 2.19 9.36 -13.84
CA GLY A 41 1.44 8.57 -14.80
C GLY A 41 1.22 7.11 -14.34
N VAL A 42 1.30 6.84 -13.04
CA VAL A 42 1.10 5.51 -12.46
C VAL A 42 -0.37 5.33 -12.08
N PRO A 43 -1.04 4.27 -12.56
CA PRO A 43 -2.41 4.00 -12.18
C PRO A 43 -2.51 3.53 -10.73
N ILE A 44 -3.54 3.98 -10.02
CA ILE A 44 -3.77 3.69 -8.61
C ILE A 44 -4.97 2.76 -8.49
N THR A 45 -4.86 1.74 -7.64
CA THR A 45 -5.98 0.84 -7.36
C THR A 45 -6.45 1.02 -5.92
N TYR A 46 -7.75 1.19 -5.71
CA TYR A 46 -8.36 1.36 -4.39
C TYR A 46 -9.66 0.57 -4.28
N LEU A 47 -10.12 0.39 -3.03
CA LEU A 47 -11.36 -0.31 -2.72
C LEU A 47 -12.50 0.70 -2.58
N GLU A 48 -13.53 0.56 -3.41
CA GLU A 48 -14.76 1.34 -3.40
C GLU A 48 -15.92 0.41 -3.01
N GLY A 49 -16.19 0.32 -1.70
CA GLY A 49 -17.17 -0.62 -1.15
C GLY A 49 -16.75 -2.08 -1.36
N ARG A 50 -17.40 -2.76 -2.31
CA ARG A 50 -17.08 -4.14 -2.72
C ARG A 50 -16.26 -4.20 -4.02
N LYS A 51 -15.93 -3.07 -4.63
CA LYS A 51 -15.30 -3.00 -5.94
C LYS A 51 -13.85 -2.59 -5.81
N ILE A 52 -12.96 -3.32 -6.46
CA ILE A 52 -11.57 -2.91 -6.67
C ILE A 52 -11.55 -2.09 -7.95
N VAL A 53 -11.33 -0.79 -7.81
CA VAL A 53 -11.32 0.17 -8.92
C VAL A 53 -9.89 0.64 -9.15
N LYS A 54 -9.47 0.62 -10.40
CA LYS A 54 -8.21 1.20 -10.86
C LYS A 54 -8.51 2.54 -11.54
N ILE A 55 -7.91 3.62 -11.03
CA ILE A 55 -7.89 4.93 -11.68
C ILE A 55 -6.60 5.05 -12.47
N HIS A 56 -6.75 5.31 -13.76
CA HIS A 56 -5.66 5.68 -14.64
C HIS A 56 -5.36 7.19 -14.53
N PRO A 57 -4.17 7.65 -14.92
CA PRO A 57 -3.77 9.05 -14.78
C PRO A 57 -4.67 10.04 -15.54
N ASP A 58 -5.30 9.57 -16.62
CA ASP A 58 -6.27 10.30 -17.44
C ASP A 58 -7.66 10.44 -16.79
N GLY A 59 -7.84 9.87 -15.59
CA GLY A 59 -9.10 9.87 -14.85
C GLY A 59 -10.05 8.74 -15.23
N ARG A 60 -9.68 7.85 -16.17
CA ARG A 60 -10.51 6.68 -16.48
C ARG A 60 -10.53 5.71 -15.31
N LYS A 61 -11.73 5.27 -14.95
CA LYS A 61 -11.97 4.25 -13.92
C LYS A 61 -12.20 2.90 -14.58
N GLU A 62 -11.45 1.91 -14.15
CA GLU A 62 -11.56 0.53 -14.59
C GLU A 62 -11.93 -0.36 -13.40
N LEU A 63 -13.02 -1.12 -13.51
CA LEU A 63 -13.41 -2.10 -12.50
C LEU A 63 -12.55 -3.35 -12.70
N ILE A 64 -11.64 -3.60 -11.75
CA ILE A 64 -10.75 -4.77 -11.81
C ILE A 64 -11.48 -6.02 -11.31
N LYS A 65 -12.21 -5.87 -10.19
CA LYS A 65 -12.86 -7.00 -9.54
C LYS A 65 -13.95 -6.55 -8.58
N GLU A 66 -15.03 -7.30 -8.52
CA GLU A 66 -16.01 -7.20 -7.44
C GLU A 66 -15.76 -8.31 -6.40
N LEU A 67 -15.80 -7.93 -5.13
CA LEU A 67 -15.59 -8.82 -3.99
C LEU A 67 -16.95 -9.21 -3.40
N ASP A 68 -17.11 -10.50 -3.09
CA ASP A 68 -18.31 -11.02 -2.43
C ASP A 68 -18.55 -10.34 -1.06
N SER A 69 -17.47 -9.88 -0.41
CA SER A 69 -17.48 -9.17 0.87
C SER A 69 -16.38 -8.10 0.92
N PRO A 70 -16.63 -6.93 1.53
CA PRO A 70 -15.67 -5.82 1.59
C PRO A 70 -14.37 -6.14 2.35
N ARG A 71 -14.34 -7.23 3.14
CA ARG A 71 -13.14 -7.67 3.89
C ARG A 71 -12.79 -9.10 3.53
N LYS A 72 -12.08 -9.31 2.42
CA LYS A 72 -11.43 -10.61 2.15
C LYS A 72 -10.03 -10.58 2.76
N ARG A 73 -9.84 -11.26 3.90
CA ARG A 73 -8.53 -11.40 4.55
C ARG A 73 -7.59 -12.15 3.62
N VAL A 74 -6.67 -11.44 2.95
CA VAL A 74 -5.66 -12.07 2.09
C VAL A 74 -4.54 -12.56 2.99
N THR A 75 -4.68 -13.76 3.57
CA THR A 75 -3.59 -14.41 4.28
C THR A 75 -2.55 -14.82 3.24
N LYS A 76 -1.47 -14.04 3.06
CA LYS A 76 -0.30 -14.49 2.28
C LYS A 76 0.25 -15.73 2.97
N LYS A 77 0.12 -16.91 2.35
CA LYS A 77 0.86 -18.11 2.77
C LYS A 77 2.34 -17.81 2.61
N ILE A 78 3.06 -17.79 3.72
CA ILE A 78 4.53 -17.71 3.73
C ILE A 78 5.03 -19.12 3.41
N PHE A 79 5.60 -19.30 2.21
CA PHE A 79 6.28 -20.54 1.86
C PHE A 79 7.69 -20.47 2.43
N HIS A 80 8.01 -21.37 3.37
CA HIS A 80 9.39 -21.61 3.78
C HIS A 80 10.00 -22.54 2.74
N LEU A 81 10.92 -22.02 1.93
CA LEU A 81 11.81 -22.86 1.14
C LEU A 81 12.73 -23.58 2.13
N LYS A 82 12.61 -24.91 2.22
CA LYS A 82 13.63 -25.72 2.89
C LYS A 82 14.84 -25.72 1.96
N ASP A 83 15.93 -25.08 2.39
CA ASP A 83 17.23 -25.28 1.75
C ASP A 83 17.62 -26.75 1.96
N GLY A 84 17.43 -27.54 0.89
CA GLY A 84 17.96 -28.89 0.81
C GLY A 84 19.48 -28.81 0.84
N LYS A 85 20.07 -29.20 1.97
CA LYS A 85 21.45 -29.71 2.01
C LYS A 85 21.37 -31.21 1.84
N ASP A 86 21.61 -31.67 0.62
CA ASP A 86 22.19 -32.99 0.35
C ASP A 86 23.71 -32.87 0.39
#